data_AF-A0A812ES02-F1
#
_entry.id   AF-A0A812ES02-F1
#
_cell.length_a   1.000
_cell.length_b   1.000
_cell.length_c   1.000
_cell.angle_alpha   90.00
_cell.angle_beta   90.00
_cell.angle_gamma   90.00
#
_symmetry.space_group_name_H-M   'P 1'
#
loop_
_entity.id
_entity.type
_entity.pdbx_description
1 polymer ?
#
loop_
_entity_poly.entity_id
_entity_poly.type
_entity_poly.pdbx_seq_one_letter_code
_entity_poly.pdbx_strand_id
1 'polypeptide(L)'
;MSSEATNMAAELRVEENRNASRRHIAGVTLPDKRTVTANAGICEVFRDYFQDLFTREPGLSSAQFDAYLANFPCLSAAEVARCEGPITESEIWEALKQVGLDKSPGLDGLPYEVYLRLSHVFVPLLELMYNHWMRQGSLPQRFTRGVIKLLRKDKDGGDGLGNFCPLTMLNTDLKILAKILANRLQLVLSSLIGPEQTCAVKGRTIQDNIHMARLILEQVDSEAALINLDQSKTFDRVDHRFLEAVLSEAGFGADFRSWIRLLYATPGALVELNGVRSKPFVLSRSIRQGCPLSPLLYVLALEPFLRKLKANPVLRGISLPGASTSARYSSYADDVSVLVSSRAEINEVSKQISGYEMVTGAKINRDKSVGLRLGAWKGVSLPGPFLWTDGPIKILGVWFGPGVEMNWSEVQGRAEAAGNLWSRRRLS
;
A
#
# COMPACT_ATOMS: atom_id res chain seq x y z
N MET A 1 18.84 -8.86 -39.32
CA MET A 1 18.12 -9.95 -38.60
C MET A 1 18.94 -10.66 -37.54
N SER A 2 20.07 -11.36 -37.81
CA SER A 2 20.81 -12.07 -36.74
C SER A 2 21.68 -11.15 -35.86
N SER A 3 22.23 -10.05 -36.41
CA SER A 3 23.03 -9.07 -35.65
C SER A 3 22.19 -8.20 -34.72
N GLU A 4 20.99 -7.78 -35.15
CA GLU A 4 20.05 -6.98 -34.34
C GLU A 4 19.49 -7.77 -33.15
N ALA A 5 19.15 -9.05 -33.34
CA ALA A 5 18.73 -9.93 -32.25
C ALA A 5 19.86 -10.16 -31.22
N THR A 6 21.11 -10.19 -31.68
CA THR A 6 22.29 -10.38 -30.81
C THR A 6 22.61 -9.11 -30.02
N ASN A 7 22.47 -7.92 -30.62
CA ASN A 7 22.59 -6.64 -29.92
C ASN A 7 21.46 -6.44 -28.90
N MET A 8 20.20 -6.76 -29.25
CA MET A 8 19.07 -6.65 -28.35
C MET A 8 19.21 -7.61 -27.14
N ALA A 9 19.71 -8.83 -27.35
CA ALA A 9 20.00 -9.77 -26.26
C ALA A 9 21.18 -9.32 -25.37
N ALA A 10 22.20 -8.67 -25.94
CA ALA A 10 23.31 -8.09 -25.17
C ALA A 10 22.85 -6.88 -24.36
N GLU A 11 21.99 -6.03 -24.92
CA GLU A 11 21.38 -4.88 -24.24
C GLU A 11 20.45 -5.32 -23.10
N LEU A 12 19.60 -6.33 -23.33
CA LEU A 12 18.77 -6.95 -22.28
C LEU A 12 19.64 -7.53 -21.15
N ARG A 13 20.76 -8.17 -21.46
CA ARG A 13 21.72 -8.68 -20.45
C ARG A 13 22.38 -7.56 -19.65
N VAL A 14 22.68 -6.41 -20.26
CA VAL A 14 23.27 -5.25 -19.56
C VAL A 14 22.23 -4.61 -18.63
N GLU A 15 20.97 -4.51 -19.07
CA GLU A 15 19.84 -4.01 -18.27
C GLU A 15 19.50 -4.97 -17.11
N GLU A 16 19.48 -6.29 -17.38
CA GLU A 16 19.32 -7.35 -16.36
C GLU A 16 20.47 -7.35 -15.36
N ASN A 17 21.72 -7.23 -15.80
CA ASN A 17 22.89 -7.15 -14.91
C ASN A 17 22.86 -5.89 -14.04
N ARG A 18 22.46 -4.73 -14.59
CA ARG A 18 22.28 -3.49 -13.80
C ARG A 18 21.13 -3.62 -12.79
N ASN A 19 20.04 -4.28 -13.15
CA ASN A 19 18.93 -4.55 -12.25
C ASN A 19 19.29 -5.62 -11.19
N ALA A 20 20.13 -6.59 -11.53
CA ALA A 20 20.64 -7.60 -10.61
C ALA A 20 21.58 -6.98 -9.57
N SER A 21 22.50 -6.09 -9.98
CA SER A 21 23.35 -5.34 -9.04
C SER A 21 22.56 -4.44 -8.08
N ARG A 22 21.42 -3.90 -8.51
CA ARG A 22 20.50 -3.12 -7.63
C ARG A 22 19.71 -3.97 -6.65
N ARG A 23 19.47 -5.25 -6.97
CA ARG A 23 18.77 -6.21 -6.10
C ARG A 23 19.72 -6.96 -5.16
N HIS A 24 21.02 -6.91 -5.45
CA HIS A 24 22.03 -7.53 -4.61
C HIS A 24 22.17 -6.75 -3.29
N ILE A 25 21.96 -7.45 -2.18
CA ILE A 25 22.14 -6.89 -0.84
C ILE A 25 23.45 -7.44 -0.29
N ALA A 26 24.46 -6.57 -0.21
CA ALA A 26 25.81 -6.93 0.24
C ALA A 26 25.94 -7.04 1.76
N GLY A 27 25.07 -6.36 2.51
CA GLY A 27 25.07 -6.40 3.96
C GLY A 27 23.86 -5.70 4.57
N VAL A 28 23.64 -5.97 5.86
CA VAL A 28 22.62 -5.33 6.69
C VAL A 28 23.22 -4.93 8.04
N THR A 29 22.96 -3.71 8.48
CA THR A 29 23.39 -3.18 9.78
C THR A 29 22.26 -3.33 10.80
N LEU A 30 22.58 -3.97 11.91
CA LEU A 30 21.68 -4.22 13.04
C LEU A 30 21.63 -3.00 13.98
N PRO A 31 20.63 -2.91 14.88
CA PRO A 31 20.52 -1.82 15.86
C PRO A 31 21.74 -1.66 16.79
N ASP A 32 22.46 -2.76 17.06
CA ASP A 32 23.69 -2.77 17.85
C ASP A 32 24.96 -2.38 17.04
N LYS A 33 24.76 -1.86 15.82
CA LYS A 33 25.79 -1.43 14.87
C LYS A 33 26.65 -2.55 14.28
N ARG A 34 26.32 -3.83 14.52
CA ARG A 34 26.97 -4.94 13.81
C ARG A 34 26.43 -5.06 12.39
N THR A 35 27.30 -5.37 11.44
CA THR A 35 26.92 -5.61 10.03
C THR A 35 27.04 -7.09 9.70
N VAL A 36 25.98 -7.67 9.14
CA VAL A 36 25.95 -9.05 8.65
C VAL A 36 26.07 -9.01 7.13
N THR A 37 27.04 -9.75 6.57
CA THR A 37 27.33 -9.76 5.12
C THR A 37 27.15 -11.14 4.47
N ALA A 38 27.16 -12.22 5.26
CA ALA A 38 26.91 -13.56 4.74
C ALA A 38 25.44 -13.73 4.34
N ASN A 39 25.16 -14.09 3.08
CA ASN A 39 23.79 -14.21 2.54
C ASN A 39 22.83 -14.99 3.44
N ALA A 40 23.26 -16.14 3.99
CA ALA A 40 22.45 -16.93 4.91
C ALA A 40 22.15 -16.19 6.22
N GLY A 41 23.15 -15.50 6.79
CA GLY A 41 22.97 -14.67 7.98
C GLY A 41 22.03 -13.49 7.72
N ILE A 42 22.16 -12.82 6.58
CA ILE A 42 21.26 -11.74 6.19
C ILE A 42 19.81 -12.27 6.03
N CYS A 43 19.64 -13.43 5.39
CA CYS A 43 18.33 -14.08 5.23
C CYS A 43 17.65 -14.34 6.59
N GLU A 44 18.39 -14.88 7.56
CA GLU A 44 17.85 -15.18 8.88
C GLU A 44 17.52 -13.91 9.67
N VAL A 45 18.38 -12.88 9.60
CA VAL A 45 18.09 -11.56 10.20
C VAL A 45 16.78 -10.99 9.67
N PHE A 46 16.57 -10.99 8.35
CA PHE A 46 15.31 -10.52 7.78
C PHE A 46 14.14 -11.45 8.09
N ARG A 47 14.35 -12.77 8.17
CA ARG A 47 13.32 -13.73 8.61
C ARG A 47 12.81 -13.36 9.99
N ASP A 48 13.71 -13.16 10.95
CA ASP A 48 13.37 -12.79 12.33
C ASP A 48 12.66 -11.42 12.37
N TYR A 49 13.20 -10.44 11.65
CA TYR A 49 12.62 -9.09 11.56
C TYR A 49 11.20 -9.10 11.00
N PHE A 50 10.96 -9.83 9.92
CA PHE A 50 9.63 -9.92 9.30
C PHE A 50 8.69 -10.82 10.08
N GLN A 51 9.18 -11.86 10.73
CA GLN A 51 8.38 -12.70 11.62
C GLN A 51 7.82 -11.85 12.77
N ASP A 52 8.64 -11.01 13.40
CA ASP A 52 8.19 -10.05 14.42
C ASP A 52 7.23 -9.02 13.82
N LEU A 53 7.61 -8.38 12.70
CA LEU A 53 6.76 -7.38 12.06
C LEU A 53 5.39 -7.94 11.66
N PHE A 54 5.29 -9.18 11.20
CA PHE A 54 4.05 -9.80 10.76
C PHE A 54 3.34 -10.58 11.87
N THR A 55 3.83 -10.47 13.10
CA THR A 55 3.12 -10.91 14.30
C THR A 55 2.14 -9.83 14.74
N ARG A 56 0.90 -10.25 14.97
CA ARG A 56 -0.20 -9.42 15.46
C ARG A 56 0.14 -8.78 16.81
N GLU A 57 -0.31 -7.54 17.00
CA GLU A 57 -0.19 -6.84 18.29
C GLU A 57 -1.02 -7.55 19.38
N PRO A 58 -0.47 -7.69 20.60
CA PRO A 58 -1.23 -8.23 21.72
C PRO A 58 -2.36 -7.25 22.14
N GLY A 59 -3.43 -7.80 22.73
CA GLY A 59 -4.50 -7.00 23.32
C GLY A 59 -5.62 -6.55 22.36
N LEU A 60 -5.49 -6.81 21.06
CA LEU A 60 -6.57 -6.55 20.09
C LEU A 60 -7.75 -7.51 20.29
N SER A 61 -8.97 -6.97 20.47
CA SER A 61 -10.20 -7.76 20.70
C SER A 61 -11.31 -7.44 19.70
N SER A 62 -12.15 -8.43 19.40
CA SER A 62 -13.30 -8.26 18.50
C SER A 62 -14.29 -7.21 18.99
N ALA A 63 -14.55 -7.15 20.30
CA ALA A 63 -15.46 -6.17 20.89
C ALA A 63 -14.98 -4.71 20.67
N GLN A 64 -13.66 -4.47 20.67
CA GLN A 64 -13.10 -3.16 20.32
C GLN A 64 -13.28 -2.86 18.83
N PHE A 65 -13.19 -3.86 17.95
CA PHE A 65 -13.42 -3.66 16.51
C PHE A 65 -14.88 -3.24 16.28
N ASP A 66 -15.84 -3.99 16.82
CA ASP A 66 -17.28 -3.73 16.63
C ASP A 66 -17.64 -2.31 17.11
N ALA A 67 -17.19 -1.91 18.30
CA ALA A 67 -17.42 -0.56 18.82
C ALA A 67 -16.75 0.53 17.96
N TYR A 68 -15.58 0.24 17.40
CA TYR A 68 -14.86 1.19 16.55
C TYR A 68 -15.52 1.34 15.18
N LEU A 69 -16.06 0.25 14.63
CA LEU A 69 -16.72 0.16 13.33
C LEU A 69 -18.20 0.55 13.36
N ALA A 70 -18.76 0.86 14.53
CA ALA A 70 -20.16 1.27 14.64
C ALA A 70 -20.54 2.38 13.63
N ASN A 71 -21.61 2.13 12.87
CA ASN A 71 -22.12 2.98 11.78
C ASN A 71 -21.22 3.04 10.53
N PHE A 72 -20.37 2.03 10.29
CA PHE A 72 -19.71 1.90 9.00
C PHE A 72 -20.76 1.65 7.89
N PRO A 73 -20.56 2.16 6.66
CA PRO A 73 -21.50 1.92 5.59
C PRO A 73 -21.64 0.44 5.28
N CYS A 74 -22.87 0.03 4.99
CA CYS A 74 -23.18 -1.30 4.54
C CYS A 74 -23.57 -1.26 3.06
N LEU A 75 -23.11 -2.27 2.31
CA LEU A 75 -23.47 -2.46 0.91
C LEU A 75 -24.96 -2.79 0.77
N SER A 76 -25.58 -2.29 -0.29
CA SER A 76 -26.93 -2.74 -0.69
C SER A 76 -26.91 -4.19 -1.15
N ALA A 77 -28.06 -4.88 -1.11
CA ALA A 77 -28.18 -6.26 -1.58
C ALA A 77 -27.71 -6.44 -3.05
N ALA A 78 -27.95 -5.45 -3.90
CA ALA A 78 -27.50 -5.46 -5.30
C ALA A 78 -25.98 -5.33 -5.43
N GLU A 79 -25.33 -4.57 -4.54
CA GLU A 79 -23.87 -4.46 -4.50
C GLU A 79 -23.23 -5.73 -3.94
N VAL A 80 -23.80 -6.30 -2.87
CA VAL A 80 -23.34 -7.58 -2.31
C VAL A 80 -23.36 -8.66 -3.40
N ALA A 81 -24.46 -8.79 -4.15
CA ALA A 81 -24.58 -9.75 -5.23
C ALA A 81 -23.51 -9.64 -6.33
N ARG A 82 -22.86 -8.47 -6.51
CA ARG A 82 -21.76 -8.28 -7.49
C ARG A 82 -20.43 -8.87 -7.03
N CYS A 83 -20.29 -9.16 -5.73
CA CYS A 83 -19.08 -9.75 -5.17
C CYS A 83 -19.21 -11.26 -4.91
N GLU A 84 -20.43 -11.77 -4.89
CA GLU A 84 -20.76 -13.17 -4.57
C GLU A 84 -20.73 -14.10 -5.79
N GLY A 85 -20.85 -15.40 -5.55
CA GLY A 85 -20.97 -16.42 -6.60
C GLY A 85 -19.64 -17.02 -7.04
N PRO A 86 -19.70 -18.13 -7.81
CA PRO A 86 -18.52 -18.85 -8.28
C PRO A 86 -17.66 -17.97 -9.18
N ILE A 87 -16.36 -18.27 -9.25
CA ILE A 87 -15.47 -17.63 -10.22
C ILE A 87 -15.74 -18.23 -11.59
N THR A 88 -15.79 -17.39 -12.62
CA THR A 88 -16.09 -17.81 -14.00
C THR A 88 -14.86 -17.71 -14.92
N GLU A 89 -14.85 -18.49 -16.01
CA GLU A 89 -13.86 -18.34 -17.07
C GLU A 89 -13.73 -16.89 -17.59
N SER A 90 -14.86 -16.19 -17.71
CA SER A 90 -14.89 -14.79 -18.17
C SER A 90 -14.13 -13.86 -17.23
N GLU A 91 -14.26 -14.05 -15.92
CA GLU A 91 -13.52 -13.25 -14.93
C GLU A 91 -12.02 -13.54 -14.97
N ILE A 92 -11.64 -14.81 -15.16
CA ILE A 92 -10.24 -15.23 -15.29
C ILE A 92 -9.62 -14.61 -16.53
N TRP A 93 -10.32 -14.69 -17.67
CA TRP A 93 -9.86 -14.09 -18.91
C TRP A 93 -9.71 -12.57 -18.81
N GLU A 94 -10.66 -11.90 -18.15
CA GLU A 94 -10.59 -10.46 -17.95
C GLU A 94 -9.45 -10.06 -17.00
N ALA A 95 -9.22 -10.83 -15.92
CA ALA A 95 -8.07 -10.62 -15.05
C ALA A 95 -6.74 -10.76 -15.80
N LEU A 96 -6.62 -11.77 -16.68
CA LEU A 96 -5.42 -12.00 -17.49
C LEU A 96 -5.12 -10.87 -18.48
N LYS A 97 -6.11 -10.16 -19.01
CA LYS A 97 -5.86 -9.00 -19.89
C LYS A 97 -5.35 -7.77 -19.14
N GLN A 98 -5.64 -7.68 -17.85
CA GLN A 98 -5.38 -6.48 -17.05
C GLN A 98 -4.04 -6.53 -16.31
N VAL A 99 -3.36 -7.67 -16.29
CA VAL A 99 -2.04 -7.81 -15.67
C VAL A 99 -0.95 -7.38 -16.64
N GLY A 100 0.06 -6.67 -16.14
CA GLY A 100 1.23 -6.34 -16.94
C GLY A 100 2.06 -7.58 -17.24
N LEU A 101 2.70 -7.60 -18.41
CA LEU A 101 3.74 -8.56 -18.76
C LEU A 101 5.04 -8.26 -17.99
N ASP A 102 6.01 -9.18 -18.06
CA ASP A 102 7.33 -9.08 -17.42
C ASP A 102 7.28 -8.94 -15.89
N LYS A 103 6.22 -9.47 -15.27
CA LYS A 103 6.11 -9.54 -13.81
C LYS A 103 6.76 -10.81 -13.32
N SER A 104 7.52 -10.68 -12.24
CA SER A 104 8.21 -11.83 -11.65
C SER A 104 7.20 -12.88 -11.14
N PRO A 105 7.38 -14.16 -11.48
CA PRO A 105 6.53 -15.24 -10.99
C PRO A 105 6.80 -15.55 -9.50
N GLY A 106 6.03 -16.48 -8.95
CA GLY A 106 6.24 -17.00 -7.61
C GLY A 106 7.26 -18.14 -7.59
N LEU A 107 7.07 -19.10 -6.66
CA LEU A 107 7.97 -20.23 -6.45
C LEU A 107 7.95 -21.25 -7.59
N ASP A 108 6.83 -21.32 -8.32
CA ASP A 108 6.64 -22.23 -9.45
C ASP A 108 7.36 -21.76 -10.72
N GLY A 109 7.79 -20.50 -10.78
CA GLY A 109 8.45 -19.91 -11.94
C GLY A 109 7.54 -19.67 -13.14
N LEU A 110 6.21 -19.86 -13.02
CA LEU A 110 5.28 -19.70 -14.14
C LEU A 110 4.85 -18.24 -14.29
N PRO A 111 5.26 -17.50 -15.34
CA PRO A 111 4.91 -16.10 -15.51
C PRO A 111 3.58 -15.95 -16.26
N TYR A 112 3.01 -14.73 -16.32
CA TYR A 112 1.70 -14.47 -16.92
C TYR A 112 1.63 -14.87 -18.41
N GLU A 113 2.75 -14.76 -19.12
CA GLU A 113 2.91 -15.07 -20.53
C GLU A 113 2.53 -16.53 -20.83
N VAL A 114 2.82 -17.46 -19.90
CA VAL A 114 2.43 -18.86 -20.03
C VAL A 114 0.91 -19.02 -19.95
N TYR A 115 0.27 -18.36 -18.98
CA TYR A 115 -1.19 -18.38 -18.82
C TYR A 115 -1.90 -17.72 -20.00
N LEU A 116 -1.34 -16.66 -20.57
CA LEU A 116 -1.88 -16.00 -21.76
C LEU A 116 -1.74 -16.87 -23.00
N ARG A 117 -0.55 -17.42 -23.25
CA ARG A 117 -0.26 -18.24 -24.43
C ARG A 117 -1.07 -19.54 -24.45
N LEU A 118 -1.27 -20.14 -23.27
CA LEU A 118 -1.99 -21.39 -23.08
C LEU A 118 -3.35 -21.16 -22.40
N SER A 119 -3.97 -20.00 -22.64
CA SER A 119 -5.24 -19.61 -22.01
C SER A 119 -6.38 -20.59 -22.26
N HIS A 120 -6.46 -21.17 -23.47
CA HIS A 120 -7.42 -22.23 -23.79
C HIS A 120 -7.30 -23.49 -22.90
N VAL A 121 -6.16 -23.71 -22.27
CA VAL A 121 -5.94 -24.78 -21.28
C VAL A 121 -6.12 -24.26 -19.87
N PHE A 122 -5.48 -23.13 -19.53
CA PHE A 122 -5.44 -22.65 -18.15
C PHE A 122 -6.76 -22.04 -17.68
N VAL A 123 -7.51 -21.34 -18.52
CA VAL A 123 -8.74 -20.66 -18.08
C VAL A 123 -9.77 -21.66 -17.52
N PRO A 124 -10.13 -22.77 -18.24
CA PRO A 124 -11.04 -23.77 -17.69
C PRO A 124 -10.47 -24.50 -16.45
N LEU A 125 -9.16 -24.77 -16.43
CA LEU A 125 -8.51 -25.44 -15.30
C LEU A 125 -8.51 -24.56 -14.04
N LEU A 126 -8.21 -23.27 -14.18
CA LEU A 126 -8.21 -22.31 -13.09
C LEU A 126 -9.63 -22.14 -12.51
N GLU A 127 -10.65 -22.08 -13.36
CA GLU A 127 -12.05 -22.02 -12.93
C GLU A 127 -12.42 -23.22 -12.05
N LEU A 128 -12.15 -24.44 -12.56
CA LEU A 128 -12.40 -25.68 -11.83
C LEU A 128 -11.65 -25.69 -10.49
N MET A 129 -10.37 -25.31 -10.52
CA MET A 129 -9.50 -25.29 -9.36
C MET A 129 -9.96 -24.29 -8.29
N TYR A 130 -10.24 -23.05 -8.66
CA TYR A 130 -10.70 -22.02 -7.72
C TYR A 130 -12.03 -22.41 -7.09
N ASN A 131 -13.02 -22.81 -7.88
CA ASN A 131 -14.32 -23.20 -7.34
C ASN A 131 -14.22 -24.46 -6.46
N HIS A 132 -13.27 -25.36 -6.72
CA HIS A 132 -12.97 -26.48 -5.84
C HIS A 132 -12.38 -26.00 -4.50
N TRP A 133 -11.38 -25.12 -4.51
CA TRP A 133 -10.80 -24.56 -3.28
C TRP A 133 -11.83 -23.83 -2.41
N MET A 134 -12.73 -23.08 -3.06
CA MET A 134 -13.83 -22.40 -2.38
C MET A 134 -14.75 -23.39 -1.65
N ARG A 135 -15.18 -24.46 -2.34
CA ARG A 135 -16.02 -25.51 -1.74
C ARG A 135 -15.33 -26.26 -0.60
N GLN A 136 -14.02 -26.49 -0.72
CA GLN A 136 -13.23 -27.15 0.32
C GLN A 136 -12.92 -26.24 1.51
N GLY A 137 -13.03 -24.91 1.36
CA GLY A 137 -12.64 -23.97 2.39
C GLY A 137 -11.15 -24.00 2.73
N SER A 138 -10.29 -24.47 1.82
CA SER A 138 -8.83 -24.46 2.00
C SER A 138 -8.05 -24.37 0.69
N LEU A 139 -6.85 -23.77 0.78
CA LEU A 139 -5.85 -23.75 -0.30
C LEU A 139 -4.83 -24.87 -0.06
N PRO A 140 -4.28 -25.52 -1.12
CA PRO A 140 -3.21 -26.48 -0.93
C PRO A 140 -1.96 -25.79 -0.36
N GLN A 141 -1.24 -26.47 0.53
CA GLN A 141 -0.14 -25.89 1.33
C GLN A 141 0.94 -25.14 0.52
N ARG A 142 1.18 -25.55 -0.73
CA ARG A 142 2.17 -24.89 -1.61
C ARG A 142 1.70 -23.52 -2.11
N PHE A 143 0.39 -23.31 -2.23
CA PHE A 143 -0.24 -22.05 -2.65
C PHE A 143 -0.35 -21.05 -1.48
N THR A 144 -0.22 -21.51 -0.24
CA THR A 144 -0.31 -20.59 0.90
C THR A 144 0.99 -19.83 1.17
N ARG A 145 2.08 -20.11 0.42
CA ARG A 145 3.41 -19.55 0.65
C ARG A 145 3.76 -18.41 -0.31
N GLY A 146 4.12 -17.25 0.25
CA GLY A 146 4.71 -16.13 -0.47
C GLY A 146 6.23 -16.07 -0.28
N VAL A 147 6.94 -15.55 -1.29
CA VAL A 147 8.39 -15.28 -1.18
C VAL A 147 8.60 -13.79 -1.01
N ILE A 148 9.16 -13.39 0.13
CA ILE A 148 9.53 -12.01 0.39
C ILE A 148 10.87 -11.74 -0.29
N LYS A 149 10.84 -10.83 -1.27
CA LYS A 149 12.03 -10.21 -1.86
C LYS A 149 12.18 -8.80 -1.32
N LEU A 150 13.42 -8.35 -1.18
CA LEU A 150 13.72 -7.07 -0.55
C LEU A 150 14.08 -6.03 -1.59
N LEU A 151 13.45 -4.86 -1.48
CA LEU A 151 13.84 -3.66 -2.23
C LEU A 151 14.37 -2.61 -1.27
N ARG A 152 15.45 -1.92 -1.65
CA ARG A 152 15.87 -0.72 -0.94
C ARG A 152 14.89 0.43 -1.23
N LYS A 153 14.50 1.16 -0.19
CA LYS A 153 13.65 2.36 -0.30
C LYS A 153 14.37 3.46 -1.07
N ASP A 154 15.60 3.76 -0.67
CA ASP A 154 16.44 4.77 -1.29
C ASP A 154 17.76 4.15 -1.75
N LYS A 155 18.27 4.60 -2.90
CA LYS A 155 19.54 4.10 -3.46
C LYS A 155 20.74 4.45 -2.59
N ASP A 156 20.70 5.62 -1.95
CA ASP A 156 21.75 6.15 -1.07
C ASP A 156 21.43 5.92 0.42
N GLY A 157 20.35 5.18 0.71
CA GLY A 157 19.96 4.84 2.07
C GLY A 157 20.95 3.84 2.70
N GLY A 158 21.26 4.05 3.97
CA GLY A 158 22.16 3.15 4.73
C GLY A 158 21.62 1.72 4.85
N ASP A 159 22.44 0.81 5.37
CA ASP A 159 22.15 -0.63 5.41
C ASP A 159 21.23 -1.08 6.57
N GLY A 160 20.52 -0.15 7.21
CA GLY A 160 19.60 -0.46 8.30
C GLY A 160 18.36 -1.24 7.85
N LEU A 161 17.86 -2.13 8.71
CA LEU A 161 16.67 -2.98 8.44
C LEU A 161 15.44 -2.19 7.96
N GLY A 162 15.21 -1.00 8.51
CA GLY A 162 14.07 -0.15 8.16
C GLY A 162 14.10 0.46 6.75
N ASN A 163 15.25 0.38 6.07
CA ASN A 163 15.47 0.91 4.72
C ASN A 163 15.12 -0.11 3.62
N PHE A 164 14.70 -1.31 4.00
CA PHE A 164 14.23 -2.34 3.08
C PHE A 164 12.71 -2.49 3.14
N CYS A 165 12.12 -2.73 1.98
CA CYS A 165 10.69 -2.88 1.77
C CYS A 165 10.41 -4.32 1.29
N PRO A 166 9.55 -5.08 1.99
CA PRO A 166 9.25 -6.46 1.62
C PRO A 166 8.25 -6.50 0.45
N LEU A 167 8.65 -7.04 -0.69
CA LEU A 167 7.73 -7.43 -1.75
C LEU A 167 7.39 -8.91 -1.65
N THR A 168 6.11 -9.22 -1.49
CA THR A 168 5.65 -10.62 -1.42
C THR A 168 5.30 -11.12 -2.81
N MET A 169 6.11 -12.05 -3.32
CA MET A 169 5.89 -12.74 -4.57
C MET A 169 4.97 -13.94 -4.35
N LEU A 170 3.73 -13.82 -4.81
CA LEU A 170 2.80 -14.94 -4.93
C LEU A 170 2.98 -15.66 -6.27
N ASN A 171 2.56 -16.92 -6.35
CA ASN A 171 2.42 -17.61 -7.62
C ASN A 171 1.41 -16.88 -8.52
N THR A 172 1.61 -16.97 -9.82
CA THR A 172 0.88 -16.16 -10.81
C THR A 172 -0.61 -16.50 -10.82
N ASP A 173 -0.97 -17.77 -10.67
CA ASP A 173 -2.34 -18.23 -10.50
C ASP A 173 -3.05 -17.59 -9.30
N LEU A 174 -2.37 -17.43 -8.16
CA LEU A 174 -2.96 -16.72 -7.01
C LEU A 174 -3.05 -15.21 -7.24
N LYS A 175 -2.13 -14.64 -8.01
CA LYS A 175 -2.25 -13.23 -8.41
C LYS A 175 -3.44 -13.02 -9.36
N ILE A 176 -3.73 -13.98 -10.25
CA ILE A 176 -4.93 -13.97 -11.10
C ILE A 176 -6.18 -14.01 -10.21
N LEU A 177 -6.25 -14.93 -9.23
CA LEU A 177 -7.35 -14.99 -8.27
C LEU A 177 -7.50 -13.67 -7.49
N ALA A 178 -6.42 -13.13 -6.94
CA ALA A 178 -6.43 -11.86 -6.24
C ALA A 178 -6.90 -10.71 -7.15
N LYS A 179 -6.55 -10.74 -8.44
CA LYS A 179 -6.99 -9.74 -9.42
C LYS A 179 -8.48 -9.86 -9.74
N ILE A 180 -9.04 -11.06 -9.81
CA ILE A 180 -10.49 -11.29 -9.94
C ILE A 180 -11.23 -10.67 -8.75
N LEU A 181 -10.78 -10.97 -7.53
CA LEU A 181 -11.38 -10.42 -6.31
C LEU A 181 -11.22 -8.89 -6.23
N ALA A 182 -10.08 -8.36 -6.69
CA ALA A 182 -9.86 -6.93 -6.80
C ALA A 182 -10.87 -6.28 -7.76
N ASN A 183 -11.15 -6.93 -8.90
CA ASN A 183 -12.14 -6.46 -9.86
C ASN A 183 -13.55 -6.48 -9.26
N ARG A 184 -13.93 -7.54 -8.52
CA ARG A 184 -15.20 -7.58 -7.78
C ARG A 184 -15.32 -6.47 -6.75
N LEU A 185 -14.29 -6.27 -5.92
CA LEU A 185 -14.27 -5.22 -4.90
C LEU A 185 -14.36 -3.82 -5.53
N GLN A 186 -13.70 -3.60 -6.66
CA GLN A 186 -13.71 -2.31 -7.35
C GLN A 186 -15.12 -1.87 -7.77
N LEU A 187 -16.05 -2.81 -8.01
CA LEU A 187 -17.44 -2.51 -8.41
C LEU A 187 -18.26 -1.84 -7.30
N VAL A 188 -17.85 -2.02 -6.04
CA VAL A 188 -18.61 -1.58 -4.86
C VAL A 188 -17.79 -0.64 -3.97
N LEU A 189 -16.48 -0.53 -4.17
CA LEU A 189 -15.60 0.22 -3.28
C LEU A 189 -16.03 1.70 -3.10
N SER A 190 -16.58 2.33 -4.14
CA SER A 190 -16.98 3.74 -4.10
C SER A 190 -18.17 4.03 -3.18
N SER A 191 -19.00 3.03 -2.82
CA SER A 191 -20.09 3.24 -1.85
C SER A 191 -19.62 3.17 -0.40
N LEU A 192 -18.48 2.51 -0.16
CA LEU A 192 -17.87 2.40 1.16
C LEU A 192 -16.89 3.55 1.44
N ILE A 193 -16.09 3.94 0.44
CA ILE A 193 -14.98 4.90 0.59
C ILE A 193 -15.44 6.34 0.37
N GLY A 194 -15.26 7.19 1.38
CA GLY A 194 -15.54 8.63 1.32
C GLY A 194 -14.76 9.35 0.19
N PRO A 195 -15.30 10.45 -0.36
CA PRO A 195 -14.71 11.14 -1.52
C PRO A 195 -13.30 11.70 -1.27
N GLU A 196 -12.93 11.92 0.00
CA GLU A 196 -11.63 12.45 0.41
C GLU A 196 -10.46 11.46 0.22
N GLN A 197 -10.76 10.15 0.10
CA GLN A 197 -9.79 9.11 -0.26
C GLN A 197 -9.82 8.88 -1.76
N THR A 198 -8.76 9.27 -2.45
CA THR A 198 -8.71 9.27 -3.91
C THR A 198 -7.89 8.13 -4.50
N CYS A 199 -7.18 7.36 -3.67
CA CYS A 199 -6.42 6.20 -4.14
C CYS A 199 -7.32 4.97 -4.30
N ALA A 200 -7.01 4.13 -5.30
CA ALA A 200 -7.65 2.85 -5.58
C ALA A 200 -9.16 2.89 -5.89
N VAL A 201 -9.78 4.07 -5.93
CA VAL A 201 -11.18 4.25 -6.33
C VAL A 201 -11.23 4.74 -7.77
N LYS A 202 -11.93 3.99 -8.63
CA LYS A 202 -12.06 4.30 -10.06
C LYS A 202 -12.63 5.72 -10.25
N GLY A 203 -11.97 6.51 -11.10
CA GLY A 203 -12.38 7.87 -11.44
C GLY A 203 -11.87 8.97 -10.50
N ARG A 204 -11.14 8.61 -9.43
CA ARG A 204 -10.47 9.57 -8.54
C ARG A 204 -8.97 9.63 -8.88
N THR A 205 -8.35 10.80 -8.67
CA THR A 205 -6.96 11.01 -9.05
C THR A 205 -6.14 11.60 -7.91
N ILE A 206 -4.83 11.34 -7.93
CA ILE A 206 -3.87 11.97 -7.01
C ILE A 206 -3.83 13.50 -7.18
N GLN A 207 -4.22 13.99 -8.36
CA GLN A 207 -4.24 15.42 -8.66
C GLN A 207 -5.27 16.14 -7.80
N ASP A 208 -6.40 15.50 -7.46
CA ASP A 208 -7.44 16.10 -6.64
C ASP A 208 -6.90 16.52 -5.26
N ASN A 209 -6.09 15.67 -4.62
CA ASN A 209 -5.45 15.98 -3.35
C ASN A 209 -4.40 17.09 -3.47
N ILE A 210 -3.60 17.06 -4.55
CA ILE A 210 -2.58 18.08 -4.81
C ILE A 210 -3.25 19.46 -5.00
N HIS A 211 -4.31 19.54 -5.78
CA HIS A 211 -5.06 20.78 -5.98
C HIS A 211 -5.68 21.29 -4.69
N MET A 212 -6.30 20.40 -3.89
CA MET A 212 -6.85 20.78 -2.59
C MET A 212 -5.77 21.36 -1.66
N ALA A 213 -4.60 20.71 -1.56
CA ALA A 213 -3.49 21.20 -0.75
C ALA A 213 -3.00 22.58 -1.22
N ARG A 214 -2.90 22.82 -2.54
CA ARG A 214 -2.54 24.14 -3.10
C ARG A 214 -3.55 25.22 -2.72
N LEU A 215 -4.84 24.95 -2.93
CA LEU A 215 -5.91 25.90 -2.62
C LEU A 215 -5.89 26.30 -1.14
N ILE A 216 -5.67 25.35 -0.23
CA ILE A 216 -5.58 25.63 1.20
C ILE A 216 -4.38 26.54 1.50
N LEU A 217 -3.23 26.27 0.89
CA LEU A 217 -2.01 27.05 1.12
C LEU A 217 -2.12 28.49 0.60
N GLU A 218 -2.84 28.70 -0.49
CA GLU A 218 -3.02 30.01 -1.11
C GLU A 218 -4.09 30.87 -0.43
N GLN A 219 -5.07 30.25 0.23
CA GLN A 219 -6.26 30.94 0.74
C GLN A 219 -6.28 31.13 2.27
N VAL A 220 -5.34 30.53 2.99
CA VAL A 220 -5.34 30.54 4.46
C VAL A 220 -4.39 31.60 5.03
N ASP A 221 -4.98 32.70 5.49
CA ASP A 221 -4.30 33.73 6.28
C ASP A 221 -4.54 33.58 7.80
N SER A 222 -5.58 32.85 8.19
CA SER A 222 -5.95 32.61 9.59
C SER A 222 -5.10 31.52 10.26
N GLU A 223 -5.35 31.26 11.53
CA GLU A 223 -4.78 30.14 12.27
C GLU A 223 -5.14 28.80 11.63
N ALA A 224 -4.16 28.10 11.04
CA ALA A 224 -4.37 26.75 10.54
C ALA A 224 -3.08 25.94 10.41
N ALA A 225 -3.23 24.64 10.25
CA ALA A 225 -2.15 23.75 9.88
C ALA A 225 -2.62 22.57 9.03
N LEU A 226 -1.67 22.03 8.26
CA LEU A 226 -1.79 20.75 7.58
C LEU A 226 -0.86 19.75 8.26
N ILE A 227 -1.42 18.70 8.85
CA ILE A 227 -0.68 17.61 9.50
C ILE A 227 -0.62 16.43 8.54
N ASN A 228 0.55 16.15 7.98
CA ASN A 228 0.77 14.97 7.14
C ASN A 228 1.24 13.79 7.99
N LEU A 229 0.43 12.72 8.01
CA LEU A 229 0.67 11.53 8.81
C LEU A 229 1.52 10.52 8.04
N ASP A 230 2.65 10.11 8.62
CA ASP A 230 3.47 9.01 8.08
C ASP A 230 3.04 7.71 8.76
N GLN A 231 2.33 6.84 8.04
CA GLN A 231 1.92 5.55 8.59
C GLN A 231 3.07 4.53 8.49
N SER A 232 3.39 3.89 9.61
CA SER A 232 4.48 2.93 9.69
C SER A 232 4.10 1.59 9.05
N LYS A 233 4.73 1.23 7.94
CA LYS A 233 4.64 -0.12 7.34
C LYS A 233 3.18 -0.57 7.13
N THR A 234 2.46 0.23 6.37
CA THR A 234 0.99 0.23 6.27
C THR A 234 0.39 -1.09 5.87
N PHE A 235 0.80 -1.67 4.74
CA PHE A 235 0.34 -2.99 4.30
C PHE A 235 0.73 -4.11 5.27
N ASP A 236 1.86 -3.97 5.94
CA ASP A 236 2.44 -4.98 6.81
C ASP A 236 1.73 -5.09 8.16
N ARG A 237 1.12 -3.98 8.62
CA ARG A 237 0.49 -3.89 9.94
C ARG A 237 -1.00 -4.21 9.96
N VAL A 238 -1.64 -4.42 8.82
CA VAL A 238 -3.10 -4.73 8.76
C VAL A 238 -3.38 -6.08 9.44
N ASP A 239 -4.07 -6.04 10.57
CA ASP A 239 -4.55 -7.23 11.28
C ASP A 239 -5.68 -7.92 10.51
N HIS A 240 -5.58 -9.23 10.32
CA HIS A 240 -6.55 -9.98 9.53
C HIS A 240 -7.94 -10.06 10.18
N ARG A 241 -8.02 -10.04 11.52
CA ARG A 241 -9.31 -10.05 12.23
C ARG A 241 -9.98 -8.69 12.15
N PHE A 242 -9.20 -7.60 12.23
CA PHE A 242 -9.74 -6.26 12.01
C PHE A 242 -10.26 -6.11 10.57
N LEU A 243 -9.50 -6.59 9.57
CA LEU A 243 -9.96 -6.59 8.18
C LEU A 243 -11.25 -7.42 7.99
N GLU A 244 -11.34 -8.60 8.62
CA GLU A 244 -12.56 -9.40 8.60
C GLU A 244 -13.75 -8.66 9.24
N ALA A 245 -13.53 -7.97 10.37
CA ALA A 245 -14.56 -7.16 11.02
C ALA A 245 -15.04 -6.03 10.10
N VAL A 246 -14.12 -5.33 9.42
CA VAL A 246 -14.45 -4.29 8.43
C VAL A 246 -15.29 -4.86 7.29
N LEU A 247 -14.91 -6.03 6.74
CA LEU A 247 -15.68 -6.67 5.67
C LEU A 247 -17.06 -7.12 6.14
N SER A 248 -17.17 -7.59 7.37
CA SER A 248 -18.44 -7.98 7.98
C SER A 248 -19.36 -6.79 8.17
N GLU A 249 -18.86 -5.70 8.76
CA GLU A 249 -19.64 -4.48 9.01
C GLU A 249 -20.04 -3.80 7.68
N ALA A 250 -19.18 -3.87 6.67
CA ALA A 250 -19.49 -3.42 5.32
C ALA A 250 -20.59 -4.25 4.61
N GLY A 251 -21.02 -5.37 5.20
CA GLY A 251 -22.09 -6.22 4.66
C GLY A 251 -21.66 -7.13 3.51
N PHE A 252 -20.36 -7.38 3.31
CA PHE A 252 -19.93 -8.35 2.30
C PHE A 252 -20.49 -9.74 2.60
N GLY A 253 -20.89 -10.45 1.54
CA GLY A 253 -21.49 -11.77 1.65
C GLY A 253 -20.50 -12.85 2.11
N ALA A 254 -21.00 -14.08 2.18
CA ALA A 254 -20.22 -15.21 2.70
C ALA A 254 -19.12 -15.62 1.73
N ASP A 255 -19.36 -15.53 0.42
CA ASP A 255 -18.40 -15.97 -0.59
C ASP A 255 -17.20 -15.04 -0.62
N PHE A 256 -17.44 -13.73 -0.75
CA PHE A 256 -16.33 -12.77 -0.83
C PHE A 256 -15.47 -12.81 0.44
N ARG A 257 -16.07 -12.82 1.63
CA ARG A 257 -15.33 -12.92 2.90
C ARG A 257 -14.55 -14.23 3.01
N SER A 258 -15.13 -15.34 2.56
CA SER A 258 -14.42 -16.64 2.59
C SER A 258 -13.24 -16.66 1.63
N TRP A 259 -13.32 -16.01 0.48
CA TRP A 259 -12.17 -15.81 -0.41
C TRP A 259 -11.05 -14.99 0.24
N ILE A 260 -11.39 -13.88 0.89
CA ILE A 260 -10.41 -13.09 1.65
C ILE A 260 -9.77 -13.96 2.74
N ARG A 261 -10.60 -14.68 3.52
CA ARG A 261 -10.11 -15.59 4.55
C ARG A 261 -9.17 -16.63 3.97
N LEU A 262 -9.52 -17.29 2.85
CA LEU A 262 -8.64 -18.27 2.20
C LEU A 262 -7.29 -17.69 1.81
N LEU A 263 -7.26 -16.49 1.23
CA LEU A 263 -6.02 -15.83 0.84
C LEU A 263 -5.13 -15.51 2.04
N TYR A 264 -5.69 -15.24 3.22
CA TYR A 264 -4.97 -14.78 4.41
C TYR A 264 -4.98 -15.75 5.62
N ALA A 265 -5.62 -16.92 5.53
CA ALA A 265 -5.80 -17.87 6.65
C ALA A 265 -4.55 -18.68 6.98
N THR A 266 -3.60 -18.84 6.06
CA THR A 266 -2.35 -19.57 6.35
C THR A 266 -1.14 -19.07 5.56
N PRO A 267 -0.88 -17.76 5.51
CA PRO A 267 0.30 -17.22 4.84
C PRO A 267 1.56 -17.75 5.49
N GLY A 268 2.19 -18.73 4.84
CA GLY A 268 3.61 -18.93 5.03
C GLY A 268 4.34 -17.84 4.27
N ALA A 269 5.37 -17.24 4.84
CA ALA A 269 6.33 -16.46 4.08
C ALA A 269 7.72 -17.03 4.29
N LEU A 270 8.57 -16.90 3.29
CA LEU A 270 10.01 -17.09 3.43
C LEU A 270 10.71 -15.90 2.81
N VAL A 271 11.90 -15.57 3.30
CA VAL A 271 12.73 -14.52 2.73
C VAL A 271 13.65 -15.15 1.69
N GLU A 272 13.72 -14.56 0.50
CA GLU A 272 14.70 -14.92 -0.53
C GLU A 272 15.61 -13.72 -0.81
N LEU A 273 16.91 -13.92 -0.63
CA LEU A 273 17.93 -12.91 -0.85
C LEU A 273 19.14 -13.56 -1.53
N ASN A 274 19.59 -12.97 -2.64
CA ASN A 274 20.73 -13.43 -3.43
C ASN A 274 20.67 -14.94 -3.77
N GLY A 275 19.47 -15.49 -3.99
CA GLY A 275 19.26 -16.91 -4.27
C GLY A 275 19.23 -17.83 -3.04
N VAL A 276 19.50 -17.31 -1.84
CA VAL A 276 19.38 -18.05 -0.57
C VAL A 276 18.00 -17.83 0.02
N ARG A 277 17.42 -18.87 0.62
CA ARG A 277 16.08 -18.86 1.22
C ARG A 277 16.15 -19.15 2.71
N SER A 278 15.40 -18.41 3.50
CA SER A 278 15.18 -18.71 4.91
C SER A 278 14.16 -19.84 5.10
N LYS A 279 14.04 -20.33 6.34
CA LYS A 279 12.92 -21.20 6.72
C LYS A 279 11.58 -20.43 6.64
N PRO A 280 10.48 -21.11 6.25
CA PRO A 280 9.16 -20.49 6.28
C PRO A 280 8.72 -20.10 7.70
N PHE A 281 7.96 -19.02 7.80
CA PHE A 281 7.32 -18.56 9.04
C PHE A 281 5.88 -18.13 8.74
N VAL A 282 5.04 -18.07 9.77
CA VAL A 282 3.60 -17.76 9.64
C VAL A 282 3.37 -16.26 9.84
N LEU A 283 2.49 -15.68 9.02
CA LEU A 283 2.01 -14.29 9.19
C LEU A 283 0.67 -14.30 9.93
N SER A 284 0.48 -13.40 10.89
CA SER A 284 -0.81 -13.17 11.56
C SER A 284 -1.39 -11.76 11.33
N ARG A 285 -0.63 -10.93 10.61
CA ARG A 285 -1.04 -9.68 9.98
C ARG A 285 -0.26 -9.49 8.68
N SER A 286 -0.58 -8.45 7.92
CA SER A 286 -0.10 -8.12 6.57
C SER A 286 -1.03 -8.56 5.46
N ILE A 287 -1.35 -7.63 4.59
CA ILE A 287 -2.11 -7.88 3.36
C ILE A 287 -1.19 -8.14 2.15
N ARG A 288 0.13 -8.28 2.35
CA ARG A 288 1.16 -8.60 1.35
C ARG A 288 1.33 -7.52 0.28
N GLN A 289 2.45 -6.80 0.30
CA GLN A 289 2.78 -5.84 -0.73
C GLN A 289 3.08 -6.53 -2.08
N GLY A 290 2.53 -5.96 -3.17
CA GLY A 290 2.68 -6.49 -4.54
C GLY A 290 1.51 -7.36 -5.00
N CYS A 291 0.56 -7.68 -4.12
CA CYS A 291 -0.70 -8.32 -4.50
C CYS A 291 -1.69 -7.26 -5.04
N PRO A 292 -2.40 -7.54 -6.17
CA PRO A 292 -3.30 -6.57 -6.81
C PRO A 292 -4.53 -6.21 -5.94
N LEU A 293 -4.93 -7.07 -5.01
CA LEU A 293 -6.06 -6.85 -4.12
C LEU A 293 -5.71 -5.95 -2.92
N SER A 294 -4.45 -5.96 -2.50
CA SER A 294 -4.02 -5.34 -1.24
C SER A 294 -4.26 -3.84 -1.17
N PRO A 295 -4.02 -3.03 -2.22
CA PRO A 295 -4.32 -1.59 -2.17
C PRO A 295 -5.80 -1.30 -1.85
N LEU A 296 -6.72 -2.09 -2.41
CA LEU A 296 -8.17 -1.93 -2.20
C LEU A 296 -8.58 -2.33 -0.77
N LEU A 297 -8.03 -3.44 -0.26
CA LEU A 297 -8.27 -3.86 1.12
C LEU A 297 -7.66 -2.87 2.13
N TYR A 298 -6.53 -2.25 1.78
CA TYR A 298 -5.89 -1.26 2.64
C TYR A 298 -6.74 -0.01 2.80
N VAL A 299 -7.21 0.58 1.69
CA VAL A 299 -8.06 1.78 1.78
C VAL A 299 -9.36 1.47 2.53
N LEU A 300 -9.91 0.26 2.36
CA LEU A 300 -11.07 -0.19 3.11
C LEU A 300 -10.78 -0.32 4.61
N ALA A 301 -9.63 -0.87 5.00
CA ALA A 301 -9.21 -0.97 6.39
C ALA A 301 -8.90 0.39 7.04
N LEU A 302 -8.45 1.37 6.25
CA LEU A 302 -8.17 2.74 6.71
C LEU A 302 -9.44 3.60 6.85
N GLU A 303 -10.46 3.34 6.04
CA GLU A 303 -11.70 4.13 5.97
C GLU A 303 -12.38 4.37 7.34
N PRO A 304 -12.45 3.42 8.30
CA PRO A 304 -13.01 3.68 9.62
C PRO A 304 -12.32 4.85 10.36
N PHE A 305 -11.00 4.97 10.24
CA PHE A 305 -10.25 6.07 10.83
C PHE A 305 -10.61 7.39 10.17
N LEU A 306 -10.63 7.43 8.84
CA LEU A 306 -10.99 8.63 8.08
C LEU A 306 -12.41 9.11 8.40
N ARG A 307 -13.36 8.18 8.52
CA ARG A 307 -14.74 8.48 8.91
C ARG A 307 -14.86 9.02 10.32
N LYS A 308 -14.06 8.52 11.28
CA LYS A 308 -14.02 9.10 12.62
C LYS A 308 -13.47 10.52 12.60
N LEU A 309 -12.44 10.81 11.80
CA LEU A 309 -11.99 12.19 11.60
C LEU A 309 -13.11 13.06 11.03
N LYS A 310 -13.82 12.55 10.02
CA LYS A 310 -14.93 13.26 9.37
C LYS A 310 -16.10 13.53 10.30
N ALA A 311 -16.48 12.57 11.14
CA ALA A 311 -17.65 12.65 12.01
C ALA A 311 -17.37 13.37 13.33
N ASN A 312 -16.11 13.66 13.65
CA ASN A 312 -15.75 14.29 14.91
C ASN A 312 -16.16 15.77 14.95
N PRO A 313 -17.02 16.20 15.88
CA PRO A 313 -17.51 17.58 15.93
C PRO A 313 -16.44 18.61 16.34
N VAL A 314 -15.35 18.16 16.97
CA VAL A 314 -14.21 19.03 17.31
C VAL A 314 -13.40 19.36 16.06
N LEU A 315 -13.27 18.40 15.14
CA LEU A 315 -12.53 18.55 13.88
C LEU A 315 -13.37 19.32 12.86
N ARG A 316 -13.23 20.64 12.86
CA ARG A 316 -13.94 21.52 11.92
C ARG A 316 -13.20 21.59 10.59
N GLY A 317 -11.87 21.49 10.61
CA GLY A 317 -11.05 21.62 9.42
C GLY A 317 -10.96 23.06 8.94
N ILE A 318 -10.70 23.24 7.64
CA ILE A 318 -10.50 24.54 7.02
C ILE A 318 -11.65 24.82 6.04
N SER A 319 -12.33 25.95 6.21
CA SER A 319 -13.34 26.42 5.26
C SER A 319 -12.67 27.15 4.11
N LEU A 320 -12.89 26.68 2.89
CA LEU A 320 -12.43 27.36 1.68
C LEU A 320 -13.50 28.33 1.15
N PRO A 321 -13.10 29.47 0.57
CA PRO A 321 -14.05 30.38 -0.07
C PRO A 321 -14.89 29.66 -1.14
N GLY A 322 -16.22 29.82 -1.09
CA GLY A 322 -17.16 29.20 -2.03
C GLY A 322 -17.45 27.72 -1.78
N ALA A 323 -16.80 27.07 -0.82
CA ALA A 323 -17.13 25.69 -0.44
C ALA A 323 -18.33 25.64 0.51
N SER A 324 -19.24 24.68 0.29
CA SER A 324 -20.38 24.43 1.18
C SER A 324 -20.00 23.71 2.47
N THR A 325 -18.82 23.07 2.50
CA THR A 325 -18.32 22.31 3.64
C THR A 325 -16.83 22.53 3.85
N SER A 326 -16.38 22.52 5.10
CA SER A 326 -14.97 22.61 5.46
C SER A 326 -14.21 21.33 5.10
N ALA A 327 -12.98 21.49 4.61
CA ALA A 327 -12.06 20.39 4.34
C ALA A 327 -11.40 19.95 5.66
N ARG A 328 -11.63 18.70 6.07
CA ARG A 328 -11.07 18.12 7.31
C ARG A 328 -9.82 17.30 7.08
N TYR A 329 -9.77 16.57 5.97
CA TYR A 329 -8.62 15.77 5.58
C TYR A 329 -8.60 15.52 4.07
N SER A 330 -7.45 15.06 3.60
CA SER A 330 -7.16 14.57 2.26
C SER A 330 -6.42 13.25 2.42
N SER A 331 -6.77 12.22 1.65
CA SER A 331 -6.00 10.98 1.68
C SER A 331 -5.77 10.37 0.31
N TYR A 332 -4.59 9.76 0.16
CA TYR A 332 -4.23 8.95 -0.99
C TYR A 332 -3.46 7.73 -0.48
N ALA A 333 -4.15 6.58 -0.43
CA ALA A 333 -3.67 5.38 0.23
C ALA A 333 -3.31 5.69 1.69
N ASP A 334 -2.05 5.50 2.08
CA ASP A 334 -1.54 5.69 3.42
C ASP A 334 -1.13 7.13 3.76
N ASP A 335 -0.91 7.97 2.75
CA ASP A 335 -0.66 9.40 2.91
C ASP A 335 -1.96 10.10 3.31
N VAL A 336 -2.07 10.48 4.58
CA VAL A 336 -3.23 11.19 5.14
C VAL A 336 -2.79 12.57 5.62
N SER A 337 -3.34 13.61 5.00
CA SER A 337 -3.17 14.99 5.43
C SER A 337 -4.42 15.47 6.17
N VAL A 338 -4.30 15.82 7.45
CA VAL A 338 -5.38 16.33 8.29
C VAL A 338 -5.27 17.84 8.40
N LEU A 339 -6.39 18.53 8.23
CA LEU A 339 -6.48 19.99 8.24
C LEU A 339 -7.11 20.43 9.56
N VAL A 340 -6.47 21.40 10.22
CA VAL A 340 -6.88 21.84 11.55
C VAL A 340 -6.80 23.36 11.65
N SER A 341 -7.71 23.96 12.41
CA SER A 341 -7.81 25.43 12.60
C SER A 341 -7.70 25.87 14.06
N SER A 342 -7.58 24.92 15.00
CA SER A 342 -7.42 25.20 16.43
C SER A 342 -6.49 24.20 17.14
N ARG A 343 -5.95 24.59 18.29
CA ARG A 343 -5.09 23.69 19.11
C ARG A 343 -5.90 22.52 19.70
N ALA A 344 -7.20 22.73 19.94
CA ALA A 344 -8.11 21.67 20.34
C ALA A 344 -8.22 20.58 19.26
N GLU A 345 -8.28 20.97 17.99
CA GLU A 345 -8.27 20.03 16.87
C GLU A 345 -6.98 19.21 16.81
N ILE A 346 -5.81 19.82 17.00
CA ILE A 346 -4.52 19.11 17.01
C ILE A 346 -4.49 18.01 18.10
N ASN A 347 -4.97 18.34 19.30
CA ASN A 347 -5.06 17.39 20.40
C ASN A 347 -6.07 16.27 20.09
N GLU A 348 -7.19 16.61 19.47
CA GLU A 348 -8.19 15.63 19.06
C GLU A 348 -7.66 14.68 17.97
N VAL A 349 -6.91 15.19 16.99
CA VAL A 349 -6.22 14.35 16.00
C VAL A 349 -5.28 13.36 16.68
N SER A 350 -4.51 13.82 17.68
CA SER A 350 -3.60 12.96 18.45
C SER A 350 -4.36 11.86 19.19
N LYS A 351 -5.55 12.17 19.73
CA LYS A 351 -6.44 11.21 20.40
C LYS A 351 -7.03 10.20 19.42
N GLN A 352 -7.49 10.64 18.24
CA GLN A 352 -8.03 9.76 17.20
C GLN A 352 -6.97 8.80 16.66
N ILE A 353 -5.74 9.29 16.47
CA ILE A 353 -4.58 8.45 16.13
C ILE A 353 -4.36 7.38 17.20
N SER A 354 -4.32 7.78 18.48
CA SER A 354 -4.07 6.84 19.59
C SER A 354 -5.14 5.76 19.69
N GLY A 355 -6.41 6.13 19.48
CA GLY A 355 -7.53 5.18 19.41
C GLY A 355 -7.42 4.23 18.21
N TYR A 356 -7.05 4.75 17.03
CA TYR A 356 -6.82 3.93 15.84
C TYR A 356 -5.68 2.93 16.03
N GLU A 357 -4.54 3.36 16.58
CA GLU A 357 -3.40 2.48 16.86
C GLU A 357 -3.75 1.37 17.87
N MET A 358 -4.53 1.72 18.91
CA MET A 358 -4.96 0.78 19.95
C MET A 358 -5.90 -0.29 19.40
N VAL A 359 -6.85 0.09 18.55
CA VAL A 359 -7.89 -0.82 18.06
C VAL A 359 -7.42 -1.64 16.87
N THR A 360 -6.62 -1.08 15.96
CA THR A 360 -6.31 -1.76 14.69
C THR A 360 -4.93 -2.41 14.66
N GLY A 361 -4.06 -2.05 15.61
CA GLY A 361 -2.64 -2.42 15.58
C GLY A 361 -1.80 -1.66 14.55
N ALA A 362 -2.40 -0.72 13.81
CA ALA A 362 -1.68 0.23 12.98
C ALA A 362 -0.78 1.13 13.84
N LYS A 363 0.23 1.75 13.21
CA LYS A 363 1.15 2.68 13.88
C LYS A 363 1.44 3.89 13.02
N ILE A 364 1.45 5.06 13.65
CA ILE A 364 1.92 6.32 13.07
C ILE A 364 3.36 6.55 13.49
N ASN A 365 4.18 6.93 12.51
CA ASN A 365 5.55 7.31 12.72
C ASN A 365 5.61 8.78 13.16
N ARG A 366 5.75 8.99 14.47
CA ARG A 366 5.80 10.33 15.07
C ARG A 366 7.04 11.11 14.62
N ASP A 367 8.14 10.41 14.36
CA ASP A 367 9.41 11.01 13.91
C ASP A 367 9.40 11.40 12.42
N LYS A 368 8.34 11.05 11.68
CA LYS A 368 8.18 11.41 10.26
C LYS A 368 6.86 12.11 9.95
N SER A 369 5.95 12.18 10.92
CA SER A 369 4.70 12.93 10.76
C SER A 369 4.98 14.41 10.94
N VAL A 370 4.69 15.20 9.91
CA VAL A 370 5.07 16.60 9.82
C VAL A 370 3.83 17.48 9.82
N GLY A 371 3.84 18.52 10.64
CA GLY A 371 2.82 19.57 10.64
C GLY A 371 3.35 20.83 9.95
N LEU A 372 2.75 21.23 8.84
CA LEU A 372 3.00 22.52 8.21
C LEU A 372 2.11 23.59 8.83
N ARG A 373 2.75 24.62 9.37
CA ARG A 373 2.10 25.80 9.96
C ARG A 373 1.68 26.78 8.87
N LEU A 374 0.41 27.21 8.92
CA LEU A 374 -0.21 28.08 7.94
C LEU A 374 -0.71 29.38 8.58
N GLY A 375 -0.89 30.41 7.75
CA GLY A 375 -1.37 31.73 8.16
C GLY A 375 -0.75 32.25 9.45
N ALA A 376 -1.60 32.60 10.42
CA ALA A 376 -1.19 33.17 11.71
C ALA A 376 -0.43 32.20 12.64
N TRP A 377 -0.30 30.91 12.30
CA TRP A 377 0.50 29.95 13.07
C TRP A 377 1.95 29.81 12.64
N LYS A 378 2.38 30.51 11.59
CA LYS A 378 3.79 30.55 11.21
C LYS A 378 4.65 31.02 12.39
N GLY A 379 5.71 30.28 12.72
CA GLY A 379 6.57 30.58 13.88
C GLY A 379 5.96 30.28 15.26
N VAL A 380 4.71 29.81 15.35
CA VAL A 380 4.05 29.50 16.63
C VAL A 380 4.36 28.07 17.05
N SER A 381 4.58 27.86 18.36
CA SER A 381 4.70 26.53 18.95
C SER A 381 3.31 25.89 19.08
N LEU A 382 3.15 24.68 18.54
CA LEU A 382 1.89 23.95 18.49
C LEU A 382 2.00 22.61 19.22
N PRO A 383 0.89 22.09 19.79
CA PRO A 383 0.91 20.85 20.56
C PRO A 383 1.00 19.59 19.65
N GLY A 384 1.03 18.42 20.28
CA GLY A 384 0.94 17.13 19.60
C GLY A 384 2.30 16.52 19.24
N PRO A 385 2.33 15.22 18.88
CA PRO A 385 3.55 14.48 18.60
C PRO A 385 4.02 14.66 17.14
N PHE A 386 3.95 15.88 16.62
CA PHE A 386 4.23 16.20 15.22
C PHE A 386 5.47 17.08 15.09
N LEU A 387 6.23 16.87 14.03
CA LEU A 387 7.34 17.74 13.67
C LEU A 387 6.80 19.00 12.98
N TRP A 388 6.75 20.11 13.70
CA TRP A 388 6.20 21.36 13.19
C TRP A 388 7.21 22.14 12.35
N THR A 389 6.83 22.54 11.13
CA THR A 389 7.69 23.29 10.20
C THR A 389 6.95 24.47 9.57
N ASP A 390 7.70 25.53 9.25
CA ASP A 390 7.28 26.62 8.36
C ASP A 390 7.90 26.47 6.95
N GLY A 391 8.80 25.49 6.78
CA GLY A 391 9.54 25.23 5.55
C GLY A 391 8.81 24.27 4.60
N PRO A 392 9.48 23.88 3.49
CA PRO A 392 8.88 23.03 2.48
C PRO A 392 8.53 21.64 3.03
N ILE A 393 7.36 21.13 2.66
CA ILE A 393 6.95 19.74 2.90
C ILE A 393 6.65 19.03 1.59
N LYS A 394 6.94 17.73 1.52
CA LYS A 394 6.64 16.90 0.35
C LYS A 394 5.38 16.08 0.65
N ILE A 395 4.31 16.31 -0.11
CA ILE A 395 3.05 15.55 -0.06
C ILE A 395 2.86 14.93 -1.44
N LEU A 396 2.67 13.61 -1.52
CA LEU A 396 2.39 12.91 -2.78
C LEU A 396 3.44 13.17 -3.88
N GLY A 397 4.69 13.32 -3.48
CA GLY A 397 5.80 13.60 -4.38
C GLY A 397 5.96 15.07 -4.79
N VAL A 398 5.09 15.97 -4.35
CA VAL A 398 5.11 17.41 -4.66
C VAL A 398 5.48 18.21 -3.42
N TRP A 399 6.40 19.16 -3.57
CA TRP A 399 6.79 20.14 -2.56
C TRP A 399 5.78 21.28 -2.45
N PHE A 400 5.43 21.61 -1.21
CA PHE A 400 4.49 22.67 -0.82
C PHE A 400 5.14 23.59 0.21
N GLY A 401 4.75 24.87 0.24
CA GLY A 401 5.35 25.91 1.11
C GLY A 401 6.47 26.69 0.41
N PRO A 402 7.35 27.40 1.14
CA PRO A 402 8.52 28.05 0.55
C PRO A 402 9.43 27.01 -0.12
N GLY A 403 9.84 27.20 -1.38
CA GLY A 403 10.64 26.21 -2.11
C GLY A 403 9.93 25.41 -3.20
N VAL A 404 8.75 25.84 -3.68
CA VAL A 404 7.97 25.16 -4.73
C VAL A 404 8.78 24.97 -6.03
N GLU A 405 9.77 25.81 -6.29
CA GLU A 405 10.73 25.67 -7.40
C GLU A 405 11.47 24.32 -7.40
N MET A 406 11.62 23.66 -6.24
CA MET A 406 12.20 22.32 -6.14
C MET A 406 11.39 21.24 -6.88
N ASN A 407 10.10 21.49 -7.15
CA ASN A 407 9.29 20.59 -7.97
C ASN A 407 9.82 20.50 -9.41
N TRP A 408 10.41 21.57 -9.92
CA TRP A 408 10.93 21.62 -11.28
C TRP A 408 12.37 21.13 -11.37
N SER A 409 13.19 21.33 -10.34
CA SER A 409 14.60 20.90 -10.37
C SER A 409 14.74 19.37 -10.46
N GLU A 410 13.92 18.60 -9.73
CA GLU A 410 13.91 17.13 -9.85
C GLU A 410 13.47 16.68 -11.25
N VAL A 411 12.43 17.30 -11.81
CA VAL A 411 11.89 16.95 -13.13
C VAL A 411 12.89 17.31 -14.22
N GLN A 412 13.49 18.50 -14.15
CA GLN A 412 14.54 18.96 -15.05
C GLN A 412 15.73 18.01 -15.00
N GLY A 413 16.21 17.64 -13.79
CA GLY A 413 17.31 16.68 -13.66
C GLY A 413 16.99 15.31 -14.26
N ARG A 414 15.75 14.81 -14.11
CA ARG A 414 15.32 13.56 -14.78
C ARG A 414 15.24 13.70 -16.30
N ALA A 415 14.74 14.83 -16.81
CA ALA A 415 14.66 15.12 -18.23
C ALA A 415 16.05 15.26 -18.86
N GLU A 416 16.98 15.95 -18.20
CA GLU A 416 18.38 16.06 -18.60
C GLU A 416 19.08 14.70 -18.56
N ALA A 417 18.88 13.91 -17.50
CA ALA A 417 19.43 12.55 -17.41
C ALA A 417 18.91 11.66 -18.54
N ALA A 418 17.61 11.74 -18.86
CA ALA A 418 17.02 11.05 -19.99
C ALA A 418 17.65 11.55 -21.31
N GLY A 419 17.68 12.86 -21.56
CA GLY A 419 18.27 13.46 -22.76
C GLY A 419 19.75 13.07 -22.96
N ASN A 420 20.52 13.05 -21.87
CA ASN A 420 21.91 12.59 -21.88
C ASN A 420 22.06 11.09 -22.15
N LEU A 421 21.07 10.28 -21.76
CA LEU A 421 21.00 8.86 -22.10
C LEU A 421 20.74 8.67 -23.59
N TRP A 422 19.85 9.47 -24.17
CA TRP A 422 19.54 9.44 -25.60
C TRP A 422 20.70 9.97 -26.46
N SER A 423 21.38 11.03 -26.04
CA SER A 423 22.54 11.59 -26.78
C SER A 423 23.74 10.63 -26.83
N ARG A 424 23.83 9.70 -25.87
CA ARG A 424 24.84 8.63 -25.84
C ARG A 424 24.48 7.41 -26.68
N ARG A 425 23.22 7.28 -27.12
CA ARG A 425 22.81 6.24 -28.06
C ARG A 425 23.10 6.75 -29.47
N ARG A 426 24.09 6.15 -30.14
CA ARG A 426 24.29 6.38 -31.58
C ARG A 426 23.09 5.81 -32.32
N LEU A 427 22.12 6.67 -32.62
CA LEU A 427 21.08 6.39 -33.60
C LEU A 427 21.71 6.63 -34.98
N SER A 428 22.47 5.64 -35.46
CA SER A 428 23.01 5.57 -36.82
C SER A 428 22.49 4.35 -37.52
#